data_AF-A0A0D0K291-F1
#
_entry.id   AF-A0A0D0K291-F1
#
_cell.length_a   1.000
_cell.length_b   1.000
_cell.length_c   1.000
_cell.angle_alpha   90.00
_cell.angle_beta   90.00
_cell.angle_gamma   90.00
#
_symmetry.space_group_name_H-M   'P 1'
#
loop_
_entity.id
_entity.type
_entity.pdbx_description
1 polymer ?
#
loop_
_entity_poly.entity_id
_entity_poly.type
_entity_poly.pdbx_seq_one_letter_code
_entity_poly.pdbx_strand_id
1 'polypeptide(L)'
;MSETTKFGEDLIQAMTEALGHAQGRDPAGMRVTAVDLETVDAKAIRQKLHLTQDEMAAFLGTSPSGYKKWEQGARQPSGAARTLLRVMEKEPEAVLRALSS
;
A
#
# COMPACT_ATOMS: atom_id res chain seq x y z
N MET A 1 14.79 -2.69 51.79
CA MET A 1 14.15 -2.95 50.48
C MET A 1 14.00 -1.59 49.83
N SER A 2 14.70 -1.33 48.72
CA SER A 2 14.59 -0.03 48.04
C SER A 2 13.18 0.12 47.49
N GLU A 3 12.49 1.19 47.87
CA GLU A 3 11.20 1.54 47.26
C GLU A 3 11.44 1.84 45.78
N THR A 4 10.76 1.10 44.91
CA THR A 4 10.75 1.40 43.49
C THR A 4 10.03 2.72 43.29
N THR A 5 10.71 3.70 42.70
CA THR A 5 10.07 4.95 42.34
C THR A 5 9.06 4.69 41.23
N LYS A 6 7.96 5.44 41.19
CA LYS A 6 6.97 5.41 40.10
C LYS A 6 7.64 5.49 38.71
N PHE A 7 8.68 6.33 38.60
CA PHE A 7 9.48 6.42 37.38
C PHE A 7 10.17 5.11 36.98
N GLY A 8 10.72 4.37 37.95
CA GLY A 8 11.34 3.07 37.70
C GLY A 8 10.35 2.02 37.24
N GLU A 9 9.14 2.01 37.81
CA GLU A 9 8.05 1.12 37.40
C GLU A 9 7.59 1.44 35.97
N ASP A 10 7.37 2.72 35.67
CA ASP A 10 6.99 3.20 34.34
C ASP A 10 8.08 2.85 33.29
N LEU A 11 9.36 2.94 33.65
CA LEU A 11 10.47 2.63 32.75
C LEU A 11 10.55 1.12 32.45
N ILE A 12 10.37 0.25 33.45
CA ILE A 12 10.36 -1.21 33.28
C ILE A 12 9.17 -1.62 32.41
N GLN A 13 8.00 -1.02 32.63
CA GLN A 13 6.80 -1.22 31.83
C GLN A 13 7.06 -0.88 30.35
N ALA A 14 7.58 0.32 30.08
CA ALA A 14 7.86 0.78 28.71
C ALA A 14 8.90 -0.09 27.98
N MET A 15 9.95 -0.53 28.67
CA MET A 15 10.97 -1.42 28.08
C MET A 15 10.40 -2.83 27.80
N THR A 16 9.48 -3.31 28.63
CA THR A 16 8.77 -4.58 28.40
C THR A 16 7.88 -4.50 27.16
N GLU A 17 7.17 -3.39 26.99
CA GLU A 17 6.35 -3.12 25.79
C GLU A 17 7.22 -3.01 24.53
N ALA A 18 8.37 -2.33 24.61
CA ALA A 18 9.33 -2.23 23.50
C ALA A 18 9.91 -3.60 23.10
N LEU A 19 10.23 -4.45 24.08
CA LEU A 19 10.70 -5.82 23.83
C LEU A 19 9.62 -6.69 23.15
N GLY A 20 8.36 -6.55 23.58
CA GLY A 20 7.22 -7.22 22.94
C GLY A 20 7.12 -6.84 21.47
N HIS A 21 7.18 -5.54 21.15
CA HIS A 21 7.14 -5.05 19.78
C HIS A 21 8.29 -5.59 18.92
N ALA A 22 9.52 -5.56 19.44
CA ALA A 22 10.69 -6.08 18.72
C ALA A 22 10.60 -7.59 18.42
N GLN A 23 9.85 -8.34 19.21
CA GLN A 23 9.56 -9.77 19.00
C GLN A 23 8.35 -10.02 18.09
N GLY A 24 7.75 -8.97 17.50
CA GLY A 24 6.56 -9.06 16.66
C GLY A 24 5.26 -9.28 17.45
N ARG A 25 5.27 -9.04 18.77
CA ARG A 25 4.05 -9.00 19.58
C ARG A 25 3.55 -7.57 19.60
N ASP A 26 2.33 -7.33 19.16
CA ASP A 26 1.75 -5.99 19.19
C ASP A 26 1.45 -5.57 20.63
N PRO A 27 2.10 -4.53 21.17
CA PRO A 27 1.75 -3.99 22.48
C PRO A 27 0.30 -3.48 22.45
N ALA A 28 -0.41 -3.61 23.58
CA ALA A 28 -1.77 -3.09 23.70
C ALA A 28 -1.81 -1.59 23.36
N GLY A 29 -2.63 -1.21 22.38
CA GLY A 29 -2.76 0.18 21.93
C GLY A 29 -1.90 0.60 20.73
N MET A 30 -1.02 -0.27 20.23
CA MET A 30 -0.31 -0.01 18.97
C MET A 30 -1.25 -0.26 17.76
N ARG A 31 -1.45 0.77 16.92
CA ARG A 31 -2.20 0.63 15.66
C ARG A 31 -1.23 0.61 14.48
N VAL A 32 -0.91 -0.57 13.98
CA VAL A 32 -0.22 -0.75 12.69
C VAL A 32 -1.27 -0.77 11.58
N THR A 33 -1.17 0.13 10.60
CA THR A 33 -1.98 0.06 9.37
C THR A 33 -1.13 -0.54 8.27
N ALA A 34 -1.18 -1.87 8.15
CA ALA A 34 -0.64 -2.55 6.99
C ALA A 34 -1.68 -2.50 5.86
N VAL A 35 -1.30 -1.99 4.70
CA VAL A 35 -2.12 -2.06 3.49
C VAL A 35 -1.55 -3.17 2.63
N ASP A 36 -2.12 -4.38 2.77
CA ASP A 36 -1.80 -5.46 1.84
C ASP A 36 -2.54 -5.20 0.53
N LEU A 37 -1.78 -4.78 -0.47
CA LEU A 37 -2.28 -4.67 -1.84
C LEU A 37 -1.99 -5.99 -2.52
N GLU A 38 -3.01 -6.87 -2.52
CA GLU A 38 -3.07 -8.07 -3.35
C GLU A 38 -2.69 -7.77 -4.81
N THR A 39 -2.46 -8.82 -5.60
CA THR A 39 -2.23 -8.69 -7.03
C THR A 39 -3.40 -7.94 -7.69
N VAL A 40 -3.08 -7.12 -8.69
CA VAL A 40 -4.07 -6.32 -9.42
C VAL A 40 -4.15 -6.81 -10.86
N ASP A 41 -5.37 -6.89 -11.39
CA ASP A 41 -5.59 -7.15 -12.81
C ASP A 41 -5.54 -5.82 -13.59
N ALA A 42 -4.33 -5.47 -14.03
CA ALA A 42 -4.10 -4.25 -14.80
C ALA A 42 -4.97 -4.20 -16.07
N LYS A 43 -5.24 -5.34 -16.71
CA LYS A 43 -6.02 -5.39 -17.95
C LYS A 43 -7.49 -5.08 -17.69
N ALA A 44 -8.08 -5.70 -16.67
CA ALA A 44 -9.46 -5.44 -16.29
C ALA A 44 -9.67 -3.97 -15.90
N ILE A 45 -8.75 -3.40 -15.11
CA ILE A 45 -8.81 -2.00 -14.67
C ILE A 45 -8.76 -1.06 -15.88
N ARG A 46 -7.83 -1.28 -16.82
CA ARG A 46 -7.74 -0.47 -18.03
C ARG A 46 -9.00 -0.54 -18.88
N GLN A 47 -9.55 -1.73 -19.07
CA GLN A 47 -10.76 -1.91 -19.85
C GLN A 47 -11.96 -1.20 -19.22
N LYS A 48 -12.06 -1.19 -17.88
CA LYS A 48 -13.08 -0.45 -17.13
C LYS A 48 -12.99 1.07 -17.34
N LEU A 49 -11.80 1.59 -17.58
CA LEU A 49 -11.56 3.00 -17.88
C LEU A 49 -11.65 3.35 -19.37
N HIS A 50 -11.92 2.35 -20.24
CA HIS A 50 -11.99 2.52 -21.69
C HIS A 50 -10.71 3.09 -22.33
N LEU A 51 -9.55 2.78 -21.75
CA LEU A 51 -8.25 3.25 -22.24
C LEU A 51 -7.53 2.20 -23.09
N THR A 52 -6.74 2.66 -24.04
CA THR A 52 -5.73 1.86 -24.74
C THR A 52 -4.54 1.54 -23.84
N GLN A 53 -3.72 0.55 -24.21
CA GLN A 53 -2.50 0.23 -23.45
C GLN A 53 -1.54 1.41 -23.40
N ASP A 54 -1.44 2.20 -24.47
CA ASP A 54 -0.53 3.34 -24.57
C ASP A 54 -1.00 4.50 -23.68
N GLU A 55 -2.30 4.82 -23.69
CA GLU A 55 -2.88 5.83 -22.80
C GLU A 55 -2.67 5.45 -21.33
N MET A 56 -2.98 4.19 -20.98
CA MET A 56 -2.79 3.72 -19.61
C MET A 56 -1.32 3.71 -19.18
N ALA A 57 -0.41 3.34 -20.08
CA ALA A 57 1.02 3.39 -19.82
C ALA A 57 1.50 4.83 -19.57
N ALA A 58 1.03 5.78 -20.39
CA ALA A 58 1.31 7.20 -20.21
C ALA A 58 0.78 7.71 -18.85
N PHE A 59 -0.45 7.35 -18.47
CA PHE A 59 -1.03 7.73 -17.18
C PHE A 59 -0.24 7.20 -15.99
N LEU A 60 0.25 5.97 -16.07
CA LEU A 60 1.01 5.34 -15.00
C LEU A 60 2.51 5.68 -15.04
N GLY A 61 2.95 6.52 -15.99
CA GLY A 61 4.35 6.91 -16.14
C GLY A 61 5.28 5.74 -16.47
N THR A 62 4.77 4.75 -17.23
CA THR A 62 5.53 3.57 -17.66
C THR A 62 5.56 3.46 -19.18
N SER A 63 6.46 2.64 -19.73
CA SER A 63 6.42 2.32 -21.16
C SER A 63 5.24 1.39 -21.49
N PRO A 64 4.69 1.45 -22.72
CA PRO A 64 3.67 0.50 -23.19
C PRO A 64 4.12 -0.96 -23.07
N SER A 65 5.40 -1.23 -23.34
CA SER A 65 5.98 -2.57 -23.20
C SER A 65 6.04 -3.02 -21.74
N GLY A 66 6.30 -2.10 -20.80
CA GLY A 66 6.24 -2.35 -19.36
C GLY A 66 4.81 -2.66 -18.91
N TYR A 67 3.85 -1.84 -19.35
CA TYR A 67 2.44 -2.03 -19.02
C TYR A 67 1.89 -3.35 -19.58
N LYS A 68 2.24 -3.70 -20.82
CA LYS A 68 1.86 -4.98 -21.44
C LYS A 68 2.37 -6.19 -20.65
N LYS A 69 3.57 -6.12 -20.07
CA LYS A 69 4.09 -7.18 -19.18
C LYS A 69 3.28 -7.31 -17.89
N TRP A 70 2.66 -6.24 -17.41
CA TRP A 70 1.71 -6.29 -16.29
C TRP A 70 0.43 -7.01 -16.67
N GLU A 71 -0.18 -6.66 -17.81
CA GLU A 71 -1.39 -7.34 -18.28
C GLU A 71 -1.18 -8.83 -18.57
N GLN A 72 0.03 -9.22 -18.98
CA GLN A 72 0.40 -10.61 -19.24
C GLN A 72 0.78 -11.39 -17.97
N GLY A 73 0.86 -10.73 -16.81
CA GLY A 73 1.32 -11.33 -15.55
C GLY A 73 2.83 -11.63 -15.48
N ALA A 74 3.60 -11.29 -16.52
CA ALA A 74 5.05 -11.48 -16.56
C ALA A 74 5.79 -10.60 -15.54
N ARG A 75 5.17 -9.51 -15.10
CA ARG A 75 5.64 -8.67 -13.99
C ARG A 75 4.44 -8.08 -13.27
N GLN A 76 4.51 -7.92 -11.94
CA GLN A 76 3.48 -7.20 -11.18
C GLN A 76 3.87 -5.72 -11.02
N PRO A 77 2.89 -4.79 -11.06
CA PRO A 77 3.14 -3.40 -10.66
C PRO A 77 3.56 -3.35 -9.18
N SER A 78 4.48 -2.45 -8.86
CA SER A 78 5.06 -2.29 -7.52
C SER A 78 4.66 -0.97 -6.87
N GLY A 79 4.56 -0.98 -5.54
CA GLY A 79 4.40 0.22 -4.71
C GLY A 79 3.28 1.16 -5.19
N ALA A 80 3.67 2.34 -5.65
CA ALA A 80 2.76 3.40 -6.10
C ALA A 80 1.88 2.97 -7.28
N ALA A 81 2.42 2.26 -8.28
CA ALA A 81 1.66 1.83 -9.45
C ALA A 81 0.51 0.87 -9.07
N ARG A 82 0.78 -0.06 -8.14
CA ARG A 82 -0.25 -0.97 -7.62
C ARG A 82 -1.32 -0.23 -6.82
N THR A 83 -0.89 0.72 -6.00
CA THR A 83 -1.79 1.57 -5.22
C THR A 83 -2.72 2.36 -6.13
N LEU A 84 -2.16 3.00 -7.16
CA LEU A 84 -2.95 3.80 -8.10
C LEU A 84 -3.89 2.93 -8.93
N LEU A 85 -3.46 1.75 -9.36
CA LEU A 85 -4.35 0.77 -10.02
C LEU A 85 -5.51 0.36 -9.11
N ARG A 86 -5.29 0.17 -7.81
CA ARG A 86 -6.38 -0.11 -6.85
C ARG A 86 -7.34 1.08 -6.72
N VAL A 87 -6.83 2.31 -6.71
CA VAL A 87 -7.68 3.52 -6.72
C VAL A 87 -8.47 3.60 -8.01
N MET A 88 -7.86 3.37 -9.17
CA MET A 88 -8.53 3.32 -10.48
C MET A 88 -9.64 2.25 -10.53
N GLU A 89 -9.42 1.11 -9.90
CA GLU A 89 -10.41 0.03 -9.82
C GLU A 89 -11.64 0.46 -9.00
N LYS A 90 -11.42 1.08 -7.84
CA LYS A 90 -12.46 1.43 -6.86
C LYS A 90 -13.18 2.73 -7.22
N GLU A 91 -12.43 3.73 -7.70
CA GLU A 91 -12.89 5.10 -7.92
C GLU A 91 -12.56 5.58 -9.36
N PRO A 92 -13.00 4.86 -10.42
CA PRO A 92 -12.61 5.17 -11.79
C PRO A 92 -13.02 6.57 -12.25
N GLU A 93 -14.20 7.03 -11.83
CA GLU A 93 -14.69 8.37 -12.20
C GLU A 93 -13.86 9.49 -11.57
N ALA A 94 -13.41 9.31 -10.33
CA ALA A 94 -12.57 10.29 -9.66
C ALA A 94 -11.22 10.43 -10.38
N VAL A 95 -10.65 9.29 -10.80
CA VAL A 95 -9.44 9.28 -11.62
C VAL A 95 -9.67 9.98 -12.96
N LEU A 96 -10.72 9.60 -13.70
CA LEU A 96 -11.01 10.23 -14.99
C LEU A 96 -11.19 11.75 -14.84
N ARG A 97 -11.95 12.22 -13.85
CA ARG A 97 -12.12 13.65 -13.56
C ARG A 97 -10.80 14.34 -13.24
N ALA A 98 -9.96 13.73 -12.40
CA ALA A 98 -8.66 14.30 -12.02
C ALA A 98 -7.67 14.40 -13.19
N LEU A 99 -7.86 13.59 -14.24
CA LEU A 99 -6.98 13.51 -15.41
C LEU A 99 -7.51 14.28 -16.62
N SER A 100 -8.74 14.79 -16.58
CA SER A 100 -9.40 15.49 -17.70
C SER A 100 -9.03 16.98 -17.80
N SER A 101 -8.08 17.47 -16.99
CA SER A 101 -7.69 18.89 -16.89
C SER A 101 -6.47 19.24 -17.73
#